data_AF-A0A1D1VA78-F1
#
_entry.id   AF-A0A1D1VA78-F1
#
_cell.length_a   1.000
_cell.length_b   1.000
_cell.length_c   1.000
_cell.angle_alpha   90.00
_cell.angle_beta   90.00
_cell.angle_gamma   90.00
#
_symmetry.space_group_name_H-M   'P 1'
#
loop_
_entity.id
_entity.type
_entity.pdbx_description
1 polymer ?
#
loop_
_entity_poly.entity_id
_entity_poly.type
_entity_poly.pdbx_seq_one_letter_code
_entity_poly.pdbx_strand_id
1 'polypeptide(L)'
;MGQVLAVLRNLLGNGTPTMQISTVDSEILNRRRLSSTGQTTLKSYSWSNRLNTINPDDYKHIGLESRTIVHQPGSIKGHQFIIERCRNCNIFLFDWTDSITILDCTGCAIFVGPCKGSTFVRNCDDCTILVLCQQFRTRDCRRISVHLCCSTKPIIENTVAAKFACLQVSYGELEGQMAQAGLSPFNNNWTNVHDFTPNNGEGGTSHNFSLITDELATAKVGLNDPEVIGETDLLASFDPSISLVPFTTGNGPASDPGEDCLVIVFATEKAKSSQLARSFVSAVRAGQPAMILLSTMEITMLPHDLRRILHMSSGINSPSGSSQVALHYHGVLAGKVLGTLSSKEEYRSAVYVSPTVHQAHTEIEACWNLAEMKMN
;
A
#
# COMPACT_ATOMS: atom_id res chain seq x y z
N MET A 1 9.26 -49.72 -29.32
CA MET A 1 7.93 -50.36 -29.26
C MET A 1 7.77 -50.94 -27.87
N GLY A 2 7.24 -50.12 -26.96
CA GLY A 2 7.15 -50.42 -25.54
C GLY A 2 7.13 -49.11 -24.76
N GLN A 3 6.01 -48.84 -24.08
CA GLN A 3 5.70 -47.65 -23.26
C GLN A 3 5.08 -46.42 -23.97
N VAL A 4 3.90 -46.62 -24.56
CA VAL A 4 2.88 -45.54 -24.79
C VAL A 4 1.50 -46.00 -24.26
N LEU A 5 1.45 -46.98 -23.35
CA LEU A 5 0.20 -47.57 -22.83
C LEU A 5 0.12 -47.55 -21.30
N ALA A 6 0.58 -46.47 -20.66
CA ALA A 6 0.48 -46.26 -19.21
C ALA A 6 -0.04 -44.86 -18.82
N VAL A 7 -0.68 -44.13 -19.75
CA VAL A 7 -1.28 -42.80 -19.48
C VAL A 7 -2.82 -42.83 -19.55
N LEU A 8 -3.43 -43.98 -19.85
CA LEU A 8 -4.87 -44.13 -20.09
C LEU A 8 -5.60 -45.02 -19.06
N ARG A 9 -5.22 -44.96 -17.78
CA ARG A 9 -5.91 -45.78 -16.74
C ARG A 9 -6.22 -45.15 -15.39
N ASN A 10 -6.10 -43.84 -15.22
CA ASN A 10 -6.62 -43.13 -14.04
C ASN A 10 -7.79 -42.19 -14.34
N LEU A 11 -8.50 -42.42 -15.46
CA LEU A 11 -9.67 -41.62 -15.88
C LEU A 11 -10.99 -42.00 -15.17
N LEU A 12 -10.98 -42.79 -14.10
CA LEU A 12 -12.20 -43.12 -13.34
C LEU A 12 -11.89 -43.29 -11.85
N GLY A 13 -12.29 -42.30 -11.04
CA GLY A 13 -12.53 -42.48 -9.60
C GLY A 13 -11.69 -41.63 -8.66
N ASN A 14 -12.17 -40.42 -8.35
CA ASN A 14 -12.67 -40.04 -7.00
C ASN A 14 -12.48 -38.55 -6.73
N GLY A 15 -13.61 -37.84 -6.62
CA GLY A 15 -13.74 -36.59 -5.86
C GLY A 15 -13.28 -35.32 -6.57
N THR A 16 -14.07 -34.81 -7.52
CA THR A 16 -14.00 -33.40 -7.93
C THR A 16 -14.34 -32.49 -6.74
N PRO A 17 -13.55 -31.45 -6.42
CA PRO A 17 -13.95 -30.43 -5.48
C PRO A 17 -15.13 -29.63 -6.05
N THR A 18 -16.23 -29.60 -5.31
CA THR A 18 -17.46 -28.91 -5.71
C THR A 18 -17.23 -27.40 -5.68
N MET A 19 -17.07 -26.81 -6.86
CA MET A 19 -17.13 -25.37 -7.06
C MET A 19 -18.59 -24.92 -6.93
N GLN A 20 -18.94 -24.21 -5.86
CA GLN A 20 -20.27 -23.59 -5.76
C GLN A 20 -20.28 -22.29 -6.57
N ILE A 21 -20.80 -22.37 -7.79
CA ILE A 21 -21.20 -21.22 -8.59
C ILE A 21 -22.66 -20.93 -8.23
N SER A 22 -22.94 -19.81 -7.59
CA SER A 22 -24.30 -19.34 -7.39
C SER A 22 -24.84 -18.74 -8.69
N THR A 23 -25.54 -19.55 -9.50
CA THR A 23 -26.37 -19.05 -10.60
C THR A 23 -27.72 -18.60 -10.06
N VAL A 24 -28.08 -17.34 -10.30
CA VAL A 24 -29.41 -16.80 -9.98
C VAL A 24 -30.43 -17.42 -10.94
N ASP A 25 -31.41 -18.13 -10.39
CA ASP A 25 -32.49 -18.80 -11.14
C ASP A 25 -33.27 -17.83 -12.03
N SER A 26 -33.31 -18.13 -13.33
CA SER A 26 -34.00 -17.37 -14.38
C SER A 26 -35.50 -17.70 -14.50
N GLU A 27 -36.20 -17.85 -13.38
CA GLU A 27 -37.60 -18.33 -13.36
C GLU A 27 -38.62 -17.36 -12.75
N ILE A 28 -38.61 -16.08 -13.15
CA ILE A 28 -39.82 -15.23 -13.04
C ILE A 28 -39.95 -14.33 -14.28
N LEU A 29 -40.14 -14.95 -15.44
CA LEU A 29 -40.51 -14.25 -16.66
C LEU A 29 -41.82 -14.81 -17.19
N ASN A 30 -42.96 -14.49 -16.56
CA ASN A 30 -44.25 -14.36 -17.26
C ASN A 30 -45.40 -13.95 -16.33
N ARG A 31 -45.75 -12.66 -16.37
CA ARG A 31 -47.16 -12.23 -16.32
C ARG A 31 -47.27 -10.82 -16.91
N ARG A 32 -47.39 -10.74 -18.25
CA ARG A 32 -47.69 -9.50 -18.97
C ARG A 32 -49.21 -9.28 -18.98
N ARG A 33 -49.68 -8.18 -18.40
CA ARG A 33 -50.93 -7.53 -18.84
C ARG A 33 -50.55 -6.30 -19.66
N LEU A 34 -50.94 -6.30 -20.92
CA LEU A 34 -50.80 -5.15 -21.81
C LEU A 34 -51.78 -4.05 -21.36
N SER A 35 -51.26 -2.86 -21.03
CA SER A 35 -52.03 -1.62 -20.97
C SER A 35 -51.76 -0.78 -22.22
N SER A 36 -52.81 -0.22 -22.81
CA SER A 36 -52.87 0.42 -24.13
C SER A 36 -52.27 1.83 -24.21
N THR A 37 -51.16 2.08 -23.52
CA THR A 37 -50.39 3.32 -23.64
C THR A 37 -48.92 2.97 -23.53
N GLY A 38 -48.17 3.19 -24.61
CA GLY A 38 -46.76 2.80 -24.78
C GLY A 38 -45.76 3.57 -23.91
N GLN A 39 -45.87 3.44 -22.59
CA GLN A 39 -44.87 3.92 -21.64
C GLN A 39 -44.66 2.88 -20.53
N THR A 40 -43.64 2.04 -20.68
CA THR A 40 -43.15 1.16 -19.61
C THR A 40 -42.24 1.97 -18.69
N THR A 41 -42.83 2.68 -17.72
CA THR A 41 -42.08 3.13 -16.54
C THR A 41 -42.19 2.04 -15.48
N LEU A 42 -41.07 1.35 -15.22
CA LEU A 42 -40.96 0.45 -14.07
C LEU A 42 -41.13 1.30 -12.80
N LYS A 43 -42.26 1.15 -12.12
CA LYS A 43 -42.45 1.72 -10.78
C LYS A 43 -41.47 1.03 -9.84
N SER A 44 -40.40 1.74 -9.48
CA SER A 44 -39.51 1.35 -8.38
C SER A 44 -40.28 1.51 -7.07
N TYR A 45 -40.43 0.42 -6.33
CA TYR A 45 -41.03 0.43 -4.99
C TYR A 45 -39.92 0.38 -3.93
N SER A 46 -40.16 0.88 -2.72
CA SER A 46 -39.14 0.92 -1.65
C SER A 46 -38.53 -0.45 -1.31
N TRP A 47 -39.23 -1.55 -1.63
CA TRP A 47 -38.75 -2.91 -1.43
C TRP A 47 -37.95 -3.49 -2.60
N SER A 48 -37.96 -2.90 -3.80
CA SER A 48 -37.06 -3.31 -4.90
C SER A 48 -35.59 -2.95 -4.63
N ASN A 49 -35.30 -2.15 -3.59
CA ASN A 49 -33.94 -1.92 -3.08
C ASN A 49 -33.42 -3.01 -2.13
N ARG A 50 -34.22 -4.04 -1.78
CA ARG A 50 -33.76 -5.17 -0.93
C ARG A 50 -32.87 -6.19 -1.66
N LEU A 51 -32.54 -5.98 -2.93
CA LEU A 51 -31.50 -6.74 -3.63
C LEU A 51 -30.09 -6.18 -3.39
N ASN A 52 -29.97 -5.07 -2.64
CA ASN A 52 -28.72 -4.39 -2.32
C ASN A 52 -28.41 -4.42 -0.81
N THR A 53 -28.89 -5.44 -0.10
CA THR A 53 -28.63 -5.62 1.34
C THR A 53 -27.22 -6.18 1.51
N ILE A 54 -26.31 -5.33 1.99
CA ILE A 54 -24.96 -5.74 2.40
C ILE A 54 -25.10 -6.82 3.48
N ASN A 55 -24.57 -8.02 3.22
CA ASN A 55 -24.53 -9.09 4.21
C ASN A 55 -23.23 -8.96 5.04
N PRO A 56 -23.31 -8.76 6.36
CA PRO A 56 -22.12 -8.66 7.20
C PRO A 56 -21.21 -9.89 7.16
N ASP A 57 -21.75 -11.06 6.83
CA ASP A 57 -20.97 -12.30 6.76
C ASP A 57 -19.99 -12.33 5.59
N ASP A 58 -20.21 -11.51 4.56
CA ASP A 58 -19.34 -11.44 3.38
C ASP A 58 -18.04 -10.67 3.66
N TYR A 59 -17.97 -9.98 4.80
CA TYR A 59 -16.86 -9.09 5.19
C TYR A 59 -16.12 -9.58 6.44
N LYS A 60 -16.13 -10.89 6.66
CA LYS A 60 -15.38 -11.50 7.75
C LYS A 60 -14.88 -12.90 7.39
N HIS A 61 -13.69 -13.21 7.87
CA HIS A 61 -13.12 -14.55 7.87
C HIS A 61 -12.88 -14.97 9.31
N ILE A 62 -13.61 -15.98 9.77
CA ILE A 62 -13.58 -16.39 11.18
C ILE A 62 -13.31 -17.90 11.30
N GLY A 63 -12.30 -18.26 12.09
CA GLY A 63 -12.06 -19.66 12.46
C GLY A 63 -11.58 -20.55 11.31
N LEU A 64 -10.91 -19.97 10.32
CA LEU A 64 -10.41 -20.70 9.16
C LEU A 64 -9.06 -21.34 9.46
N GLU A 65 -8.82 -22.53 8.92
CA GLU A 65 -7.57 -23.26 9.11
C GLU A 65 -7.03 -23.79 7.78
N SER A 66 -5.74 -23.56 7.50
CA SER A 66 -5.05 -24.07 6.32
C SER A 66 -5.77 -23.75 5.00
N ARG A 67 -6.27 -22.51 4.88
CA ARG A 67 -6.98 -22.01 3.70
C ARG A 67 -6.20 -20.92 3.00
N THR A 68 -6.30 -20.90 1.67
CA THR A 68 -5.99 -19.75 0.83
C THR A 68 -7.29 -19.08 0.41
N ILE A 69 -7.38 -17.76 0.57
CA ILE A 69 -8.58 -16.97 0.25
C ILE A 69 -8.16 -15.71 -0.48
N VAL A 70 -8.84 -15.42 -1.58
CA VAL A 70 -8.63 -14.18 -2.33
C VAL A 70 -9.94 -13.45 -2.57
N HIS A 71 -9.93 -12.17 -2.19
CA HIS A 71 -10.93 -11.20 -2.57
C HIS A 71 -10.41 -10.40 -3.77
N GLN A 72 -11.12 -10.49 -4.89
CA GLN A 72 -10.79 -9.78 -6.13
C GLN A 72 -11.07 -8.27 -6.00
N PRO A 73 -10.46 -7.43 -6.84
CA PRO A 73 -10.81 -6.02 -6.95
C PRO A 73 -12.30 -5.79 -7.09
N GLY A 74 -12.83 -4.84 -6.32
CA GLY A 74 -14.26 -4.51 -6.29
C GLY A 74 -15.14 -5.49 -5.51
N SER A 75 -14.60 -6.46 -4.77
CA SER A 75 -15.40 -7.36 -3.92
C SER A 75 -15.71 -6.80 -2.54
N ILE A 76 -14.93 -5.85 -2.02
CA ILE A 76 -15.08 -5.27 -0.67
C ILE A 76 -15.64 -3.85 -0.72
N LYS A 77 -15.24 -3.04 -1.71
CA LYS A 77 -15.77 -1.70 -2.00
C LYS A 77 -15.77 -0.75 -0.80
N GLY A 78 -14.75 -0.83 0.06
CA GLY A 78 -14.62 0.08 1.19
C GLY A 78 -15.47 -0.26 2.39
N HIS A 79 -15.95 -1.49 2.52
CA HIS A 79 -16.53 -1.96 3.76
C HIS A 79 -15.44 -2.28 4.80
N GLN A 80 -15.84 -2.30 6.07
CA GLN A 80 -15.00 -2.82 7.15
C GLN A 80 -14.82 -4.33 6.95
N PHE A 81 -13.63 -4.86 7.24
CA PHE A 81 -13.37 -6.30 7.15
C PHE A 81 -12.74 -6.84 8.45
N ILE A 82 -13.13 -8.05 8.84
CA ILE A 82 -12.63 -8.72 10.06
C ILE A 82 -11.97 -10.05 9.69
N ILE A 83 -10.76 -10.30 10.20
CA ILE A 83 -10.07 -11.58 10.12
C ILE A 83 -9.82 -12.04 11.55
N GLU A 84 -10.46 -13.12 11.97
CA GLU A 84 -10.48 -13.53 13.37
C GLU A 84 -10.25 -15.05 13.53
N ARG A 85 -9.41 -15.43 14.49
CA ARG A 85 -9.19 -16.85 14.87
C ARG A 85 -8.75 -17.74 13.70
N CYS A 86 -8.05 -17.18 12.70
CA CYS A 86 -7.54 -17.93 11.57
C CYS A 86 -6.16 -18.55 11.90
N ARG A 87 -5.91 -19.77 11.41
CA ARG A 87 -4.64 -20.48 11.61
C ARG A 87 -4.05 -20.96 10.28
N ASN A 88 -2.76 -20.74 10.05
CA ASN A 88 -2.03 -21.20 8.87
C ASN A 88 -2.73 -20.84 7.55
N CYS A 89 -3.33 -19.64 7.48
CA CYS A 89 -4.09 -19.20 6.31
C CYS A 89 -3.32 -18.16 5.49
N ASN A 90 -3.55 -18.18 4.18
CA ASN A 90 -3.16 -17.11 3.26
C ASN A 90 -4.41 -16.33 2.89
N ILE A 91 -4.49 -15.05 3.26
CA ILE A 91 -5.70 -14.23 3.05
C ILE A 91 -5.29 -12.97 2.30
N PHE A 92 -5.81 -12.80 1.08
CA PHE A 92 -5.47 -11.69 0.21
C PHE A 92 -6.72 -10.86 -0.09
N LEU A 93 -6.72 -9.60 0.34
CA LEU A 93 -7.78 -8.65 0.09
C LEU A 93 -7.33 -7.63 -0.96
N PHE A 94 -7.51 -7.93 -2.25
CA PHE A 94 -7.11 -7.03 -3.35
C PHE A 94 -8.16 -5.95 -3.64
N ASP A 95 -8.70 -5.34 -2.58
CA ASP A 95 -9.63 -4.23 -2.68
C ASP A 95 -9.44 -3.27 -1.51
N TRP A 96 -10.00 -2.07 -1.62
CA TRP A 96 -9.92 -1.09 -0.54
C TRP A 96 -10.95 -1.37 0.56
N THR A 97 -10.60 -1.00 1.79
CA THR A 97 -11.40 -1.23 3.00
C THR A 97 -11.55 0.07 3.79
N ASP A 98 -12.62 0.23 4.57
CA ASP A 98 -12.73 1.35 5.50
C ASP A 98 -11.86 1.13 6.75
N SER A 99 -11.96 -0.05 7.35
CA SER A 99 -11.15 -0.46 8.50
C SER A 99 -10.93 -1.98 8.52
N ILE A 100 -9.85 -2.40 9.16
CA ILE A 100 -9.43 -3.80 9.22
C ILE A 100 -9.13 -4.19 10.66
N THR A 101 -9.69 -5.31 11.09
CA THR A 101 -9.35 -5.93 12.38
C THR A 101 -8.83 -7.33 12.14
N ILE A 102 -7.59 -7.59 12.57
CA ILE A 102 -6.95 -8.91 12.54
C ILE A 102 -6.79 -9.35 13.99
N LEU A 103 -7.50 -10.38 14.40
CA LEU A 103 -7.63 -10.78 15.81
C LEU A 103 -7.35 -12.28 15.98
N ASP A 104 -6.57 -12.64 17.00
CA ASP A 104 -6.36 -14.04 17.42
C ASP A 104 -5.88 -14.97 16.29
N CYS A 105 -5.08 -14.46 15.34
CA CYS A 105 -4.58 -15.23 14.20
C CYS A 105 -3.19 -15.84 14.49
N THR A 106 -2.91 -17.02 13.93
CA THR A 106 -1.61 -17.68 14.12
C THR A 106 -1.06 -18.26 12.82
N GLY A 107 0.19 -17.96 12.48
CA GLY A 107 0.85 -18.55 11.31
C GLY A 107 0.24 -18.11 9.97
N CYS A 108 -0.43 -16.97 9.91
CA CYS A 108 -1.11 -16.50 8.70
C CYS A 108 -0.24 -15.54 7.89
N ALA A 109 -0.36 -15.60 6.57
CA ALA A 109 0.08 -14.55 5.66
C ALA A 109 -1.11 -13.76 5.16
N ILE A 110 -1.14 -12.45 5.42
CA ILE A 110 -2.30 -11.61 5.19
C ILE A 110 -1.88 -10.41 4.35
N PHE A 111 -2.42 -10.29 3.15
CA PHE A 111 -2.33 -9.08 2.34
C PHE A 111 -3.65 -8.31 2.43
N VAL A 112 -3.54 -7.01 2.65
CA VAL A 112 -4.66 -6.09 2.72
C VAL A 112 -4.37 -4.92 1.79
N GLY A 113 -5.28 -4.70 0.84
CA GLY A 113 -5.28 -3.53 -0.03
C GLY A 113 -5.46 -2.21 0.76
N PRO A 114 -5.66 -1.09 0.07
CA PRO A 114 -5.73 0.22 0.70
C PRO A 114 -6.82 0.34 1.78
N CYS A 115 -6.41 0.50 3.03
CA CYS A 115 -7.31 0.69 4.17
C CYS A 115 -7.39 2.19 4.52
N LYS A 116 -8.55 2.79 4.26
CA LYS A 116 -8.81 4.22 4.49
C LYS A 116 -8.54 4.66 5.94
N GLY A 117 -8.94 3.84 6.90
CA GLY A 117 -8.83 4.12 8.32
C GLY A 117 -7.75 3.30 8.98
N SER A 118 -8.13 2.63 10.06
CA SER A 118 -7.20 1.87 10.90
C SER A 118 -7.13 0.40 10.54
N THR A 119 -5.91 -0.13 10.56
CA THR A 119 -5.61 -1.56 10.64
C THR A 119 -5.20 -1.87 12.07
N PHE A 120 -6.02 -2.68 12.76
CA PHE A 120 -5.79 -3.09 14.13
C PHE A 120 -5.45 -4.58 14.19
N VAL A 121 -4.24 -4.90 14.63
CA VAL A 121 -3.74 -6.28 14.78
C VAL A 121 -3.65 -6.61 16.24
N ARG A 122 -4.37 -7.64 16.70
CA ARG A 122 -4.42 -8.00 18.11
C ARG A 122 -4.25 -9.49 18.34
N ASN A 123 -3.51 -9.86 19.39
CA ASN A 123 -3.34 -11.26 19.81
C ASN A 123 -2.84 -12.17 18.67
N CYS A 124 -2.00 -11.66 17.76
CA CYS A 124 -1.52 -12.41 16.61
C CYS A 124 -0.10 -12.97 16.87
N ASP A 125 0.14 -14.21 16.47
CA ASP A 125 1.44 -14.87 16.61
C ASP A 125 1.92 -15.46 15.28
N ASP A 126 3.21 -15.30 14.95
CA ASP A 126 3.84 -15.83 13.73
C ASP A 126 3.12 -15.41 12.43
N CYS A 127 2.58 -14.19 12.38
CA CYS A 127 1.87 -13.69 11.20
C CYS A 127 2.75 -12.80 10.32
N THR A 128 2.60 -12.92 9.01
CA THR A 128 3.11 -11.94 8.04
C THR A 128 1.96 -11.09 7.52
N ILE A 129 2.09 -9.77 7.62
CA ILE A 129 1.02 -8.81 7.34
C ILE A 129 1.56 -7.77 6.37
N LEU A 130 1.00 -7.72 5.16
CA LEU A 130 1.29 -6.73 4.13
C LEU A 130 0.09 -5.80 4.03
N VAL A 131 0.26 -4.50 4.30
CA VAL A 131 -0.88 -3.58 4.35
C VAL A 131 -0.54 -2.15 3.96
N LEU A 132 -1.46 -1.51 3.23
CA LEU A 132 -1.50 -0.05 3.05
C LEU A 132 -2.61 0.51 3.93
N CYS A 133 -2.32 1.44 4.83
CA CYS A 133 -3.34 1.98 5.72
C CYS A 133 -3.07 3.41 6.16
N GLN A 134 -4.11 4.14 6.59
CA GLN A 134 -3.89 5.43 7.23
C GLN A 134 -3.23 5.26 8.60
N GLN A 135 -3.74 4.35 9.45
CA GLN A 135 -3.21 4.09 10.79
C GLN A 135 -2.94 2.60 10.99
N PHE A 136 -1.77 2.26 11.49
CA PHE A 136 -1.40 0.90 11.87
C PHE A 136 -1.22 0.79 13.38
N ARG A 137 -1.88 -0.19 14.00
CA ARG A 137 -1.81 -0.42 15.44
C ARG A 137 -1.72 -1.90 15.74
N THR A 138 -0.78 -2.29 16.61
CA THR A 138 -0.72 -3.65 17.16
C THR A 138 -0.93 -3.66 18.66
N ARG A 139 -1.54 -4.74 19.17
CA ARG A 139 -1.58 -5.03 20.60
C ARG A 139 -1.40 -6.52 20.87
N ASP A 140 -0.63 -6.88 21.90
CA ASP A 140 -0.51 -8.27 22.36
C ASP A 140 -0.03 -9.24 21.25
N CYS A 141 0.91 -8.83 20.39
CA CYS A 141 1.36 -9.63 19.24
C CYS A 141 2.78 -10.18 19.43
N ARG A 142 3.10 -11.28 18.75
CA ARG A 142 4.43 -11.92 18.86
C ARG A 142 4.94 -12.37 17.49
N ARG A 143 6.23 -12.15 17.20
CA ARG A 143 6.89 -12.62 15.96
C ARG A 143 6.12 -12.27 14.68
N ILE A 144 5.63 -11.02 14.58
CA ILE A 144 4.96 -10.55 13.36
C ILE A 144 5.96 -9.92 12.38
N SER A 145 5.76 -10.16 11.08
CA SER A 145 6.46 -9.44 10.01
C SER A 145 5.48 -8.51 9.31
N VAL A 146 5.68 -7.20 9.40
CA VAL A 146 4.78 -6.18 8.88
C VAL A 146 5.44 -5.45 7.71
N HIS A 147 4.89 -5.59 6.51
CA HIS A 147 5.33 -4.84 5.33
C HIS A 147 4.31 -3.72 5.12
N LEU A 148 4.75 -2.48 5.29
CA LEU A 148 3.84 -1.39 5.59
C LEU A 148 3.99 -0.22 4.62
N CYS A 149 2.84 0.31 4.21
CA CYS A 149 2.70 1.69 3.74
C CYS A 149 1.71 2.40 4.67
N CYS A 150 2.21 3.28 5.56
CA CYS A 150 1.36 3.92 6.56
C CYS A 150 1.44 5.46 6.53
N SER A 151 0.30 6.11 6.41
CA SER A 151 0.24 7.59 6.38
C SER A 151 0.66 8.22 7.71
N THR A 152 0.40 7.56 8.85
CA THR A 152 0.78 8.05 10.18
C THR A 152 1.87 7.19 10.80
N LYS A 153 2.40 7.61 11.96
CA LYS A 153 3.36 6.82 12.76
C LYS A 153 2.70 5.48 13.16
N PRO A 154 3.27 4.32 12.78
CA PRO A 154 2.78 3.02 13.23
C PRO A 154 2.94 2.88 14.74
N ILE A 155 1.99 2.22 15.39
CA ILE A 155 1.98 2.07 16.84
C ILE A 155 2.02 0.59 17.21
N ILE A 156 2.84 0.24 18.19
CA ILE A 156 2.85 -1.07 18.83
C ILE A 156 2.62 -0.94 20.34
N GLU A 157 1.94 -1.93 20.91
CA GLU A 157 1.71 -2.07 22.35
C GLU A 157 1.78 -3.55 22.70
N ASN A 158 2.47 -3.91 23.77
CA ASN A 158 2.72 -5.28 24.24
C ASN A 158 3.02 -6.26 23.09
N THR A 159 3.82 -5.80 22.12
CA THR A 159 4.16 -6.57 20.92
C THR A 159 5.65 -6.86 20.97
N VAL A 160 6.08 -8.09 20.68
CA VAL A 160 7.49 -8.47 20.79
C VAL A 160 7.99 -9.20 19.55
N ALA A 161 9.27 -8.98 19.21
CA ALA A 161 9.92 -9.51 18.02
C ALA A 161 9.19 -9.16 16.70
N ALA A 162 8.63 -7.94 16.62
CA ALA A 162 8.08 -7.42 15.37
C ALA A 162 9.18 -7.04 14.38
N LYS A 163 8.90 -7.18 13.08
CA LYS A 163 9.75 -6.71 12.00
C LYS A 163 8.93 -5.77 11.12
N PHE A 164 9.46 -4.61 10.79
CA PHE A 164 8.83 -3.68 9.86
C PHE A 164 9.66 -3.57 8.59
N ALA A 165 9.01 -3.57 7.44
CA ALA A 165 9.64 -3.41 6.13
C ALA A 165 8.82 -2.44 5.26
N CYS A 166 9.45 -1.79 4.29
CA CYS A 166 8.72 -1.03 3.28
C CYS A 166 7.88 -1.99 2.42
N LEU A 167 6.56 -1.78 2.35
CA LEU A 167 5.72 -2.59 1.47
C LEU A 167 6.08 -2.32 0.00
N GLN A 168 6.25 -3.40 -0.77
CA GLN A 168 6.43 -3.34 -2.22
C GLN A 168 5.34 -4.18 -2.87
N VAL A 169 4.44 -3.53 -3.60
CA VAL A 169 3.28 -4.16 -4.26
C VAL A 169 2.87 -3.39 -5.51
N SER A 170 2.33 -4.12 -6.49
CA SER A 170 1.75 -3.60 -7.73
C SER A 170 0.64 -4.53 -8.23
N TYR A 171 -0.51 -3.97 -8.59
CA TYR A 171 -1.57 -4.60 -9.39
C TYR A 171 -2.42 -3.51 -10.03
N GLY A 172 -3.16 -3.85 -11.09
CA GLY A 172 -3.80 -2.86 -11.99
C GLY A 172 -4.70 -1.85 -11.29
N GLU A 173 -5.46 -2.27 -10.29
CA GLU A 173 -6.46 -1.46 -9.60
C GLU A 173 -5.90 -0.68 -8.40
N LEU A 174 -4.67 -0.98 -7.96
CA LEU A 174 -4.12 -0.48 -6.70
C LEU A 174 -4.12 1.05 -6.62
N GLU A 175 -3.67 1.75 -7.67
CA GLU A 175 -3.61 3.22 -7.67
C GLU A 175 -5.01 3.85 -7.52
N GLY A 176 -6.02 3.28 -8.17
CA GLY A 176 -7.41 3.71 -8.04
C GLY A 176 -7.98 3.44 -6.65
N GLN A 177 -7.68 2.27 -6.07
CA GLN A 177 -8.08 1.89 -4.73
C GLN A 177 -7.43 2.75 -3.65
N MET A 178 -6.15 3.12 -3.80
CA MET A 178 -5.48 4.07 -2.92
C MET A 178 -6.16 5.43 -2.94
N ALA A 179 -6.52 5.92 -4.12
CA ALA A 179 -7.27 7.17 -4.26
C ALA A 179 -8.66 7.11 -3.60
N GLN A 180 -9.38 5.98 -3.72
CA GLN A 180 -10.67 5.76 -3.04
C GLN A 180 -10.52 5.75 -1.51
N ALA A 181 -9.43 5.18 -1.00
CA ALA A 181 -9.08 5.16 0.42
C ALA A 181 -8.47 6.50 0.92
N GLY A 182 -8.23 7.48 0.04
CA GLY A 182 -7.58 8.74 0.40
C GLY A 182 -6.11 8.58 0.83
N LEU A 183 -5.44 7.55 0.33
CA LEU A 183 -4.03 7.26 0.61
C LEU A 183 -3.15 7.71 -0.56
N SER A 184 -1.94 8.17 -0.24
CA SER A 184 -0.89 8.44 -1.22
C SER A 184 0.22 7.39 -1.09
N PRO A 185 0.75 6.85 -2.21
CA PRO A 185 1.92 5.97 -2.18
C PRO A 185 3.18 6.65 -1.65
N PHE A 186 3.20 7.99 -1.61
CA PHE A 186 4.33 8.76 -1.10
C PHE A 186 4.24 9.06 0.40
N ASN A 187 3.08 8.85 1.04
CA ASN A 187 2.93 9.08 2.49
C ASN A 187 3.16 7.77 3.25
N ASN A 188 4.43 7.46 3.51
CA ASN A 188 4.83 6.20 4.15
C ASN A 188 5.80 6.40 5.32
N ASN A 189 5.31 6.18 6.54
CA ASN A 189 6.02 6.33 7.81
C ASN A 189 6.40 4.97 8.44
N TRP A 190 6.56 3.91 7.64
CA TRP A 190 6.79 2.54 8.12
C TRP A 190 7.98 2.38 9.08
N THR A 191 8.97 3.25 9.03
CA THR A 191 10.15 3.23 9.92
C THR A 191 9.94 3.93 11.26
N ASN A 192 8.94 4.81 11.38
CA ASN A 192 8.74 5.67 12.56
C ASN A 192 7.78 5.02 13.56
N VAL A 193 8.13 3.82 14.02
CA VAL A 193 7.30 3.01 14.91
C VAL A 193 7.36 3.55 16.34
N HIS A 194 6.19 3.85 16.91
CA HIS A 194 6.03 4.22 18.30
C HIS A 194 5.65 3.01 19.16
N ASP A 195 6.44 2.72 20.18
CA ASP A 195 6.19 1.63 21.13
C ASP A 195 5.68 2.17 22.47
N PHE A 196 4.45 1.83 22.83
CA PHE A 196 3.83 2.22 24.11
C PHE A 196 4.33 1.41 25.31
N THR A 197 4.96 0.26 25.09
CA THR A 197 5.44 -0.66 26.15
C THR A 197 6.88 -1.08 25.88
N PRO A 198 7.82 -0.12 25.78
CA PRO A 198 9.18 -0.43 25.40
C PRO A 198 9.85 -1.29 26.48
N ASN A 199 10.42 -2.42 26.06
CA ASN A 199 11.26 -3.26 26.91
C ASN A 199 12.70 -2.73 26.90
N ASN A 200 12.90 -1.52 27.42
CA ASN A 200 14.19 -0.85 27.39
C ASN A 200 15.28 -1.68 28.13
N GLY A 201 16.32 -2.09 27.41
CA GLY A 201 17.63 -2.32 27.99
C GLY A 201 18.34 -1.00 28.32
N GLU A 202 19.55 -1.05 28.88
CA GLU A 202 20.38 0.15 29.04
C GLU A 202 20.58 0.82 27.68
N GLY A 203 20.02 2.04 27.48
CA GLY A 203 20.15 2.80 26.23
C GLY A 203 18.83 3.31 25.62
N GLY A 204 17.66 2.93 26.15
CA GLY A 204 16.37 3.55 25.77
C GLY A 204 15.83 3.19 24.38
N THR A 205 16.43 2.21 23.68
CA THR A 205 15.91 1.65 22.44
C THR A 205 14.93 0.51 22.73
N SER A 206 13.74 0.54 22.12
CA SER A 206 12.83 -0.60 22.17
C SER A 206 13.45 -1.81 21.46
N HIS A 207 13.55 -2.95 22.16
CA HIS A 207 13.95 -4.24 21.58
C HIS A 207 12.74 -5.05 21.08
N ASN A 208 11.55 -4.46 21.09
CA ASN A 208 10.32 -5.12 20.68
C ASN A 208 10.15 -5.22 19.17
N PHE A 209 10.81 -4.36 18.40
CA PHE A 209 10.77 -4.38 16.95
C PHE A 209 12.14 -4.14 16.31
N SER A 210 12.25 -4.47 15.02
CA SER A 210 13.40 -4.16 14.18
C SER A 210 12.93 -3.71 12.80
N LEU A 211 13.76 -2.92 12.12
CA LEU A 211 13.51 -2.48 10.75
C LEU A 211 14.28 -3.39 9.78
N ILE A 212 13.63 -3.74 8.68
CA ILE A 212 14.20 -4.50 7.57
C ILE A 212 14.33 -3.54 6.38
N THR A 213 15.56 -3.14 6.10
CA THR A 213 15.91 -2.22 5.01
C THR A 213 16.33 -2.94 3.72
N ASP A 214 16.18 -4.27 3.69
CA ASP A 214 16.33 -5.07 2.49
C ASP A 214 15.16 -4.80 1.55
N GLU A 215 15.47 -4.25 0.37
CA GLU A 215 14.48 -3.95 -0.64
C GLU A 215 13.67 -5.17 -1.09
N LEU A 216 14.31 -6.34 -1.12
CA LEU A 216 13.66 -7.58 -1.53
C LEU A 216 12.85 -8.22 -0.40
N ALA A 217 12.74 -7.59 0.78
CA ALA A 217 12.07 -8.17 1.94
C ALA A 217 10.64 -8.63 1.62
N THR A 218 9.86 -7.81 0.90
CA THR A 218 8.47 -8.17 0.53
C THR A 218 8.43 -9.32 -0.47
N ALA A 219 9.28 -9.30 -1.50
CA ALA A 219 9.36 -10.38 -2.47
C ALA A 219 9.78 -11.72 -1.82
N LYS A 220 10.63 -11.67 -0.78
CA LYS A 220 11.12 -12.84 -0.03
C LYS A 220 10.06 -13.52 0.84
N VAL A 221 8.88 -12.91 1.04
CA VAL A 221 7.76 -13.57 1.74
C VAL A 221 7.20 -14.75 0.92
N GLY A 222 7.45 -14.80 -0.39
CA GLY A 222 6.98 -15.90 -1.24
C GLY A 222 5.49 -15.80 -1.60
N LEU A 223 4.88 -14.62 -1.41
CA LEU A 223 3.45 -14.44 -1.71
C LEU A 223 3.14 -14.31 -3.20
N ASN A 224 4.14 -14.25 -4.09
CA ASN A 224 3.91 -14.22 -5.54
C ASN A 224 3.62 -15.61 -6.13
N ASP A 225 3.78 -16.68 -5.35
CA ASP A 225 3.62 -18.03 -5.87
C ASP A 225 2.15 -18.28 -6.27
N PRO A 226 1.86 -18.75 -7.50
CA PRO A 226 0.49 -19.03 -7.94
C PRO A 226 -0.22 -20.07 -7.05
N GLU A 227 0.53 -20.96 -6.40
CA GLU A 227 -0.04 -21.89 -5.41
C GLU A 227 -0.52 -21.16 -4.15
N VAL A 228 0.10 -20.03 -3.80
CA VAL A 228 -0.18 -19.23 -2.59
C VAL A 228 -1.31 -18.24 -2.83
N ILE A 229 -1.29 -17.50 -3.95
CA ILE A 229 -2.41 -16.59 -4.32
C ILE A 229 -3.59 -17.41 -4.89
N GLY A 230 -3.36 -18.63 -5.36
CA GLY A 230 -4.32 -19.41 -6.13
C GLY A 230 -4.30 -19.03 -7.61
N GLU A 231 -5.06 -19.76 -8.43
CA GLU A 231 -5.29 -19.44 -9.84
C GLU A 231 -6.19 -18.20 -9.98
N THR A 232 -5.67 -17.04 -9.61
CA THR A 232 -6.36 -15.77 -9.81
C THR A 232 -5.90 -15.15 -11.12
N ASP A 233 -6.82 -14.59 -11.89
CA ASP A 233 -6.49 -13.78 -13.09
C ASP A 233 -5.82 -12.43 -12.73
N LEU A 234 -5.56 -12.18 -11.45
CA LEU A 234 -4.95 -10.94 -10.96
C LEU A 234 -3.44 -10.97 -11.14
N LEU A 235 -2.92 -10.04 -11.96
CA LEU A 235 -1.49 -9.81 -12.12
C LEU A 235 -0.93 -8.96 -10.97
N ALA A 236 -0.91 -9.51 -9.77
CA ALA A 236 -0.26 -8.92 -8.61
C ALA A 236 1.23 -9.25 -8.58
N SER A 237 2.05 -8.30 -8.14
CA SER A 237 3.49 -8.48 -7.95
C SER A 237 3.98 -7.76 -6.72
N PHE A 238 4.82 -8.43 -5.95
CA PHE A 238 5.59 -7.87 -4.84
C PHE A 238 7.05 -7.53 -5.22
N ASP A 239 7.35 -7.46 -6.52
CA ASP A 239 8.65 -7.02 -7.04
C ASP A 239 8.79 -5.49 -6.88
N PRO A 240 9.86 -5.03 -6.21
CA PRO A 240 10.06 -3.60 -5.98
C PRO A 240 10.31 -2.78 -7.26
N SER A 241 10.78 -3.41 -8.35
CA SER A 241 11.07 -2.71 -9.61
C SER A 241 9.83 -2.12 -10.29
N ILE A 242 8.65 -2.67 -9.99
CA ILE A 242 7.35 -2.24 -10.54
C ILE A 242 6.36 -1.80 -9.46
N SER A 243 6.81 -1.67 -8.21
CA SER A 243 5.93 -1.30 -7.12
C SER A 243 5.34 0.09 -7.31
N LEU A 244 4.06 0.26 -6.95
CA LEU A 244 3.44 1.57 -6.88
C LEU A 244 4.00 2.42 -5.74
N VAL A 245 4.38 1.78 -4.62
CA VAL A 245 4.94 2.44 -3.44
C VAL A 245 6.46 2.56 -3.64
N PRO A 246 7.03 3.77 -3.70
CA PRO A 246 8.47 3.93 -3.78
C PRO A 246 9.15 3.23 -2.61
N PHE A 247 10.17 2.43 -2.88
CA PHE A 247 10.98 1.86 -1.83
C PHE A 247 11.73 2.98 -1.08
N THR A 248 11.55 3.02 0.23
CA THR A 248 12.25 3.95 1.12
C THR A 248 12.99 3.18 2.19
N THR A 249 14.11 3.72 2.66
CA THR A 249 14.91 3.11 3.76
C THR A 249 14.61 3.74 5.12
N GLY A 250 13.92 4.88 5.14
CA GLY A 250 13.69 5.69 6.34
C GLY A 250 14.93 6.46 6.74
N ASN A 251 15.50 6.13 7.90
CA ASN A 251 16.73 6.75 8.35
C ASN A 251 17.90 6.13 7.57
N GLY A 252 18.70 6.98 6.92
CA GLY A 252 19.83 6.54 6.09
C GLY A 252 20.86 5.72 6.89
N PRO A 253 21.77 5.02 6.19
CA PRO A 253 22.84 4.30 6.87
C PRO A 253 23.67 5.30 7.69
N ALA A 254 23.80 5.08 9.00
CA ALA A 254 24.47 6.00 9.92
C ALA A 254 25.97 6.27 9.63
N SER A 255 26.52 5.68 8.56
CA SER A 255 27.93 5.72 8.18
C SER A 255 28.17 6.00 6.70
N ASP A 256 27.13 6.36 5.93
CA ASP A 256 27.28 6.69 4.51
C ASP A 256 27.86 8.12 4.36
N PRO A 257 28.99 8.32 3.65
CA PRO A 257 29.61 9.63 3.45
C PRO A 257 28.86 10.54 2.46
N GLY A 258 27.60 10.22 2.12
CA GLY A 258 26.76 10.99 1.21
C GLY A 258 26.26 12.31 1.79
N GLU A 259 25.58 13.08 0.93
CA GLU A 259 24.89 14.31 1.29
C GLU A 259 23.39 14.16 1.09
N ASP A 260 22.61 14.80 1.96
CA ASP A 260 21.15 14.84 1.83
C ASP A 260 20.74 15.86 0.76
N CYS A 261 19.68 15.55 0.04
CA CYS A 261 19.10 16.40 -0.98
C CYS A 261 17.58 16.30 -0.96
N LEU A 262 16.90 17.46 -0.94
CA LEU A 262 15.47 17.52 -1.21
C LEU A 262 15.24 17.61 -2.71
N VAL A 263 14.24 16.87 -3.16
CA VAL A 263 13.63 17.04 -4.48
C VAL A 263 12.15 17.30 -4.28
N ILE A 264 11.62 18.37 -4.89
CA ILE A 264 10.17 18.62 -4.93
C ILE A 264 9.68 18.51 -6.35
N VAL A 265 8.70 17.64 -6.56
CA VAL A 265 8.03 17.41 -7.84
C VAL A 265 6.68 18.10 -7.84
N PHE A 266 6.48 18.97 -8.83
CA PHE A 266 5.29 19.75 -9.04
C PHE A 266 4.44 19.13 -10.14
N ALA A 267 3.12 19.31 -10.04
CA ALA A 267 2.23 18.95 -11.13
C ALA A 267 2.47 19.88 -12.32
N THR A 268 2.24 19.37 -13.51
CA THR A 268 2.24 20.14 -14.76
C THR A 268 0.85 20.10 -15.37
N GLU A 269 0.63 20.83 -16.47
CA GLU A 269 -0.60 20.70 -17.25
C GLU A 269 -0.82 19.28 -17.79
N LYS A 270 0.27 18.51 -18.00
CA LYS A 270 0.25 17.21 -18.67
C LYS A 270 0.25 16.02 -17.70
N ALA A 271 0.73 16.20 -16.47
CA ALA A 271 0.93 15.10 -15.54
C ALA A 271 0.80 15.54 -14.08
N LYS A 272 0.22 14.65 -13.26
CA LYS A 272 0.17 14.83 -11.80
C LYS A 272 1.59 14.72 -11.22
N SER A 273 1.84 15.44 -10.13
CA SER A 273 3.10 15.37 -9.36
C SER A 273 3.44 13.94 -8.96
N SER A 274 2.46 13.14 -8.54
CA SER A 274 2.65 11.72 -8.18
C SER A 274 3.15 10.84 -9.33
N GLN A 275 2.63 11.03 -10.54
CA GLN A 275 3.08 10.29 -11.73
C GLN A 275 4.49 10.70 -12.15
N LEU A 276 4.78 12.01 -12.17
CA LEU A 276 6.11 12.52 -12.47
C LEU A 276 7.13 12.07 -11.42
N ALA A 277 6.76 12.06 -10.14
CA ALA A 277 7.63 11.62 -9.06
C ALA A 277 7.97 10.13 -9.16
N ARG A 278 7.00 9.25 -9.50
CA ARG A 278 7.29 7.83 -9.76
C ARG A 278 8.25 7.64 -10.93
N SER A 279 8.03 8.38 -12.03
CA SER A 279 8.95 8.38 -13.17
C SER A 279 10.36 8.84 -12.75
N PHE A 280 10.46 9.93 -11.99
CA PHE A 280 11.73 10.45 -11.51
C PHE A 280 12.46 9.45 -10.60
N VAL A 281 11.76 8.83 -9.64
CA VAL A 281 12.31 7.78 -8.76
C VAL A 281 12.83 6.59 -9.59
N SER A 282 12.05 6.13 -10.57
CA SER A 282 12.47 5.05 -11.47
C SER A 282 13.73 5.41 -12.26
N ALA A 283 13.81 6.64 -12.77
CA ALA A 283 14.97 7.14 -13.51
C ALA A 283 16.22 7.27 -12.62
N VAL A 284 16.08 7.75 -11.37
CA VAL A 284 17.17 7.79 -10.39
C VAL A 284 17.67 6.37 -10.13
N ARG A 285 16.76 5.43 -9.83
CA ARG A 285 17.09 4.04 -9.53
C ARG A 285 17.83 3.35 -10.68
N ALA A 286 17.37 3.55 -11.91
CA ALA A 286 17.98 2.94 -13.10
C ALA A 286 19.35 3.54 -13.43
N GLY A 287 19.53 4.85 -13.23
CA GLY A 287 20.77 5.55 -13.60
C GLY A 287 21.81 5.63 -12.48
N GLN A 288 21.38 5.60 -11.22
CA GLN A 288 22.17 5.93 -10.03
C GLN A 288 21.75 5.05 -8.84
N PRO A 289 22.03 3.74 -8.88
CA PRO A 289 21.56 2.79 -7.86
C PRO A 289 22.15 3.03 -6.46
N ALA A 290 23.23 3.81 -6.36
CA ALA A 290 23.81 4.24 -5.08
C ALA A 290 23.05 5.42 -4.44
N MET A 291 22.09 6.03 -5.15
CA MET A 291 21.27 7.10 -4.61
C MET A 291 20.13 6.50 -3.80
N ILE A 292 20.13 6.76 -2.49
CA ILE A 292 19.19 6.15 -1.55
C ILE A 292 18.01 7.08 -1.36
N LEU A 293 16.79 6.58 -1.62
CA LEU A 293 15.57 7.28 -1.23
C LEU A 293 15.30 7.00 0.25
N LEU A 294 15.44 8.03 1.09
CA LEU A 294 15.26 7.93 2.53
C LEU A 294 13.78 7.98 2.89
N SER A 295 13.07 8.98 2.40
CA SER A 295 11.66 9.16 2.69
C SER A 295 10.97 9.96 1.59
N THR A 296 9.64 9.89 1.60
CA THR A 296 8.79 10.61 0.66
C THR A 296 7.62 11.23 1.38
N MET A 297 6.98 12.20 0.74
CA MET A 297 5.71 12.75 1.18
C MET A 297 4.96 13.37 -0.01
N GLU A 298 3.64 13.33 0.04
CA GLU A 298 2.76 14.10 -0.84
C GLU A 298 1.91 15.05 0.02
N ILE A 299 2.02 16.34 -0.29
CA ILE A 299 1.40 17.41 0.49
C ILE A 299 1.05 18.61 -0.39
N THR A 300 -0.06 19.27 -0.09
CA THR A 300 -0.40 20.55 -0.73
C THR A 300 0.35 21.69 -0.05
N MET A 301 1.37 22.23 -0.71
CA MET A 301 2.09 23.42 -0.29
C MET A 301 1.49 24.66 -0.96
N LEU A 302 1.03 25.62 -0.15
CA LEU A 302 0.52 26.88 -0.69
C LEU A 302 1.69 27.76 -1.16
N PRO A 303 1.46 28.76 -2.03
CA PRO A 303 2.54 29.63 -2.50
C PRO A 303 3.37 30.30 -1.40
N HIS A 304 2.76 30.57 -0.23
CA HIS A 304 3.49 31.09 0.92
C HIS A 304 4.32 30.03 1.66
N ASP A 305 3.87 28.77 1.68
CA ASP A 305 4.65 27.65 2.20
C ASP A 305 5.92 27.48 1.36
N LEU A 306 5.78 27.46 0.03
CA LEU A 306 6.91 27.32 -0.90
C LEU A 306 7.93 28.46 -0.76
N ARG A 307 7.46 29.72 -0.66
CA ARG A 307 8.36 30.87 -0.44
C ARG A 307 9.10 30.78 0.89
N ARG A 308 8.45 30.27 1.94
CA ARG A 308 9.03 30.10 3.26
C ARG A 308 10.06 28.96 3.29
N ILE A 309 9.75 27.84 2.65
CA ILE A 309 10.59 26.63 2.64
C ILE A 309 11.79 26.80 1.69
N LEU A 310 11.54 27.17 0.44
CA LEU A 310 12.57 27.18 -0.61
C LEU A 310 13.33 28.51 -0.70
N HIS A 311 12.91 29.52 0.08
CA HIS A 311 13.45 30.88 0.02
C HIS A 311 13.45 31.49 -1.40
N MET A 312 12.59 30.99 -2.30
CA MET A 312 12.50 31.45 -3.69
C MET A 312 11.58 32.67 -3.82
N SER A 313 12.02 33.68 -4.58
CA SER A 313 11.27 34.93 -4.81
C SER A 313 10.22 34.81 -5.93
N SER A 314 10.41 33.90 -6.89
CA SER A 314 9.47 33.55 -7.97
C SER A 314 9.97 32.29 -8.70
N GLY A 315 9.09 31.53 -9.38
CA GLY A 315 9.56 30.65 -10.47
C GLY A 315 9.04 29.21 -10.57
N ILE A 316 8.03 28.76 -9.82
CA ILE A 316 7.46 27.42 -10.06
C ILE A 316 5.97 27.53 -10.41
N ASN A 317 5.67 27.30 -11.69
CA ASN A 317 4.31 27.27 -12.22
C ASN A 317 3.67 25.91 -11.86
N SER A 318 3.16 25.79 -10.64
CA SER A 318 2.29 24.68 -10.26
C SER A 318 0.82 25.08 -10.49
N PRO A 319 -0.03 24.22 -11.06
CA PRO A 319 -1.47 24.43 -11.08
C PRO A 319 -1.98 24.73 -9.66
N SER A 320 -2.84 25.75 -9.51
CA SER A 320 -3.37 26.15 -8.21
C SER A 320 -4.05 24.97 -7.50
N GLY A 321 -3.72 24.74 -6.24
CA GLY A 321 -4.31 23.68 -5.41
C GLY A 321 -3.80 22.26 -5.67
N SER A 322 -2.80 22.07 -6.54
CA SER A 322 -2.16 20.75 -6.72
C SER A 322 -1.28 20.36 -5.52
N SER A 323 -1.23 19.07 -5.21
CA SER A 323 -0.26 18.50 -4.27
C SER A 323 1.14 18.47 -4.91
N GLN A 324 2.16 18.61 -4.07
CA GLN A 324 3.56 18.40 -4.44
C GLN A 324 4.04 17.11 -3.80
N VAL A 325 4.98 16.44 -4.47
CA VAL A 325 5.67 15.29 -3.90
C VAL A 325 7.08 15.72 -3.52
N ALA A 326 7.41 15.62 -2.24
CA ALA A 326 8.78 15.80 -1.75
C ALA A 326 9.46 14.43 -1.60
N LEU A 327 10.69 14.32 -2.10
CA LEU A 327 11.54 13.14 -2.05
C LEU A 327 12.83 13.53 -1.33
N HIS A 328 13.16 12.79 -0.28
CA HIS A 328 14.40 12.98 0.46
C HIS A 328 15.40 11.91 0.02
N TYR A 329 16.45 12.35 -0.67
CA TYR A 329 17.52 11.48 -1.13
C TYR A 329 18.79 11.68 -0.31
N HIS A 330 19.59 10.61 -0.24
CA HIS A 330 20.93 10.62 0.30
C HIS A 330 21.90 9.93 -0.67
N GLY A 331 23.07 10.52 -0.87
CA GLY A 331 24.13 9.87 -1.64
C GLY A 331 25.27 10.82 -2.01
N VAL A 332 26.32 10.27 -2.61
CA VAL A 332 27.49 11.04 -3.03
C VAL A 332 27.11 12.02 -4.15
N LEU A 333 27.35 13.32 -3.92
CA LEU A 333 27.03 14.41 -4.85
C LEU A 333 25.53 14.46 -5.23
N ALA A 334 24.64 14.11 -4.30
CA ALA A 334 23.20 14.01 -4.54
C ALA A 334 22.62 15.25 -5.24
N GLY A 335 22.97 16.47 -4.80
CA GLY A 335 22.45 17.69 -5.42
C GLY A 335 22.84 17.81 -6.90
N LYS A 336 24.09 17.47 -7.23
CA LYS A 336 24.59 17.53 -8.63
C LYS A 336 23.98 16.45 -9.50
N VAL A 337 23.89 15.23 -9.00
CA VAL A 337 23.37 14.07 -9.72
C VAL A 337 21.88 14.26 -10.02
N LEU A 338 21.10 14.61 -8.99
CA LEU A 338 19.66 14.84 -9.09
C LEU A 338 19.35 16.11 -9.91
N GLY A 339 20.17 17.15 -9.77
CA GLY A 339 20.08 18.37 -10.59
C GLY A 339 20.35 18.12 -12.08
N THR A 340 21.26 17.20 -12.40
CA THR A 340 21.50 16.80 -13.79
C THR A 340 20.27 16.07 -14.34
N LEU A 341 19.67 15.16 -13.57
CA LEU A 341 18.48 14.44 -13.99
C LEU A 341 17.27 15.38 -14.15
N SER A 342 17.05 16.32 -13.23
CA SER A 342 15.94 17.26 -13.29
C SER A 342 16.02 18.24 -14.48
N SER A 343 17.20 18.37 -15.11
CA SER A 343 17.39 19.19 -16.30
C SER A 343 16.85 18.57 -17.61
N LYS A 344 16.53 17.27 -17.60
CA LYS A 344 15.90 16.59 -18.75
C LYS A 344 14.55 17.22 -19.07
N GLU A 345 14.19 17.24 -20.36
CA GLU A 345 13.00 17.92 -20.88
C GLU A 345 11.71 17.54 -20.12
N GLU A 346 11.57 16.28 -19.73
CA GLU A 346 10.39 15.76 -19.01
C GLU A 346 10.25 16.26 -17.57
N TYR A 347 11.35 16.64 -16.91
CA TYR A 347 11.37 17.11 -15.51
C TYR A 347 11.63 18.61 -15.40
N ARG A 348 12.12 19.21 -16.49
CA ARG A 348 12.47 20.63 -16.55
C ARG A 348 11.29 21.49 -16.13
N SER A 349 11.53 22.42 -15.21
CA SER A 349 10.53 23.32 -14.62
C SER A 349 9.46 22.64 -13.75
N ALA A 350 9.44 21.32 -13.66
CA ALA A 350 8.53 20.55 -12.81
C ALA A 350 9.22 19.97 -11.57
N VAL A 351 10.55 19.96 -11.53
CA VAL A 351 11.34 19.41 -10.43
C VAL A 351 12.29 20.45 -9.88
N TYR A 352 12.14 20.73 -8.59
CA TYR A 352 13.10 21.46 -7.78
C TYR A 352 14.07 20.49 -7.12
N VAL A 353 15.34 20.89 -7.03
CA VAL A 353 16.40 20.15 -6.33
C VAL A 353 17.15 21.14 -5.45
N SER A 354 17.39 20.80 -4.19
CA SER A 354 18.14 21.68 -3.28
C SER A 354 19.50 22.05 -3.89
N PRO A 355 19.88 23.33 -3.91
CA PRO A 355 21.12 23.76 -4.58
C PRO A 355 22.38 23.42 -3.77
N THR A 356 22.25 23.29 -2.45
CA THR A 356 23.36 23.00 -1.53
C THR A 356 22.91 22.08 -0.41
N VAL A 357 23.85 21.35 0.19
CA VAL A 357 23.61 20.46 1.35
C VAL A 357 23.00 21.23 2.54
N HIS A 358 23.51 22.43 2.81
CA HIS A 358 23.01 23.25 3.92
C HIS A 358 21.55 23.67 3.72
N GLN A 359 21.18 24.05 2.49
CA GLN A 359 19.78 24.34 2.17
C GLN A 359 18.91 23.08 2.22
N ALA A 360 19.41 21.95 1.73
CA ALA A 360 18.69 20.69 1.77
C ALA A 360 18.23 20.34 3.20
N HIS A 361 19.12 20.40 4.18
CA HIS A 361 18.76 20.10 5.58
C HIS A 361 17.63 21.01 6.08
N THR A 362 17.73 22.32 5.83
CA THR A 362 16.74 23.31 6.29
C THR A 362 15.39 23.12 5.58
N GLU A 363 15.42 22.85 4.28
CA GLU A 363 14.22 22.64 3.45
C GLU A 363 13.51 21.34 3.81
N ILE A 364 14.26 20.25 4.02
CA ILE A 364 13.73 18.95 4.48
C ILE A 364 13.02 19.14 5.82
N GLU A 365 13.69 19.74 6.80
CA GLU A 365 13.10 19.97 8.11
C GLU A 365 11.82 20.81 8.01
N ALA A 366 11.83 21.89 7.22
CA ALA A 366 10.67 22.74 7.03
C ALA A 366 9.51 22.03 6.29
N CYS A 367 9.80 21.17 5.33
CA CYS A 367 8.81 20.34 4.62
C CYS A 367 8.14 19.34 5.55
N TRP A 368 8.92 18.59 6.33
CA TRP A 368 8.38 17.58 7.26
C TRP A 368 7.63 18.21 8.44
N ASN A 369 8.10 19.35 8.96
CA ASN A 369 7.37 20.11 9.97
C ASN A 369 6.01 20.61 9.45
N LEU A 370 5.94 21.10 8.20
CA LEU A 370 4.67 21.48 7.58
C LEU A 370 3.72 20.27 7.46
N ALA A 371 4.27 19.10 7.17
CA ALA A 371 3.53 17.85 7.10
C ALA A 371 2.91 17.48 8.44
N GLU A 372 3.70 17.48 9.52
CA GLU A 372 3.22 17.17 10.85
C GLU A 372 2.15 18.18 11.30
N MET A 373 2.26 19.45 10.91
CA MET A 373 1.22 20.46 11.20
C MET A 373 -0.08 20.27 10.42
N LYS A 374 -0.04 19.74 9.19
CA LYS A 374 -1.23 19.58 8.32
C LYS A 374 -1.90 18.21 8.46
N MET A 375 -1.19 17.21 8.99
CA MET A 375 -1.68 15.84 9.18
C MET A 375 -2.16 15.54 10.61
N ASN A 376 -1.91 16.46 11.55
CA ASN A 376 -2.60 16.53 12.85
C ASN A 376 -3.81 17.46 12.75
#